data_AF-A0ABD5FR08-F1
#
_entry.id   AF-A0ABD5FR08-F1
#
_cell.length_a   1.000
_cell.length_b   1.000
_cell.length_c   1.000
_cell.angle_alpha   90.00
_cell.angle_beta   90.00
_cell.angle_gamma   90.00
#
_symmetry.space_group_name_H-M   'P 1'
#
loop_
_entity.id
_entity.type
_entity.pdbx_description
1 polymer ?
#
loop_
_entity_poly.entity_id
_entity_poly.type
_entity_poly.pdbx_seq_one_letter_code
_entity_poly.pdbx_strand_id
1 'polypeptide(L)' 'MVISSISFIYDNAGNVSGYSVSVSSKKKGMSFQSEVTLAKEDLDLSFVNEAVKTKMLQMIEQEQPE' A
#
# COMPACT_ATOMS: atom_id res chain seq x y z
N MET A 1 11.35 13.45 -3.68
CA MET A 1 9.99 12.87 -3.63
C MET A 1 10.08 11.63 -2.78
N VAL A 2 9.15 11.46 -1.85
CA VAL A 2 9.10 10.35 -0.89
C VAL A 2 7.68 9.81 -0.91
N ILE A 3 7.53 8.50 -1.08
CA ILE A 3 6.23 7.82 -0.92
C ILE A 3 5.94 7.74 0.58
N SER A 4 4.83 8.30 1.01
CA SER A 4 4.42 8.27 2.42
C SER A 4 3.54 7.06 2.75
N SER A 5 2.73 6.62 1.79
CA SER A 5 1.82 5.48 1.95
C SER A 5 1.42 4.90 0.60
N ILE A 6 1.10 3.61 0.62
CA ILE A 6 0.52 2.89 -0.52
C ILE A 6 -0.72 2.16 -0.02
N SER A 7 -1.84 2.37 -0.69
CA SER A 7 -3.10 1.69 -0.43
C SER A 7 -3.45 0.78 -1.61
N PHE A 8 -3.82 -0.46 -1.31
CA PHE A 8 -4.26 -1.43 -2.30
C PHE A 8 -5.72 -1.16 -2.67
N ILE A 9 -6.00 -1.04 -3.97
CA ILE A 9 -7.37 -0.93 -4.50
C ILE A 9 -7.79 -2.32 -4.95
N TYR A 10 -8.96 -2.77 -4.49
CA TYR A 10 -9.50 -4.07 -4.80
C TYR A 10 -10.72 -3.94 -5.72
N ASP A 11 -10.89 -4.90 -6.63
CA ASP A 11 -12.11 -5.05 -7.40
C ASP A 11 -13.21 -5.74 -6.59
N ASN A 12 -14.39 -5.90 -7.19
CA ASN A 12 -15.54 -6.55 -6.56
C ASN A 12 -15.32 -8.05 -6.27
N ALA A 13 -14.32 -8.68 -6.90
CA ALA A 13 -13.94 -10.07 -6.67
C ALA A 13 -12.84 -10.18 -5.58
N GLY A 14 -12.42 -9.06 -4.99
CA GLY A 14 -11.37 -9.02 -3.96
C GLY A 14 -9.95 -9.14 -4.51
N ASN A 15 -9.75 -9.01 -5.82
CA ASN A 15 -8.43 -8.98 -6.42
C ASN A 15 -7.89 -7.55 -6.45
N VAL A 16 -6.57 -7.39 -6.27
CA VAL A 16 -5.94 -6.09 -6.45
C VAL A 16 -6.11 -5.63 -7.90
N SER A 17 -6.69 -4.45 -8.10
CA SER A 17 -6.90 -3.80 -9.40
C SER A 17 -5.95 -2.62 -9.63
N GLY A 18 -5.41 -2.04 -8.56
CA GLY A 18 -4.42 -0.96 -8.63
C GLY A 18 -3.98 -0.47 -7.26
N TYR A 19 -3.33 0.69 -7.24
CA TYR A 19 -2.73 1.26 -6.04
C TYR A 19 -2.98 2.76 -5.99
N SER A 20 -3.35 3.26 -4.81
CA SER A 20 -3.28 4.69 -4.50
C SER A 20 -1.97 4.97 -3.76
N VAL A 21 -1.14 5.85 -4.29
CA VAL A 21 0.19 6.18 -3.77
C VAL A 21 0.20 7.64 -3.34
N SER A 22 0.32 7.87 -2.03
CA SER A 22 0.50 9.21 -1.49
C SER A 22 1.98 9.58 -1.55
N VAL A 23 2.29 10.67 -2.21
CA VAL A 23 3.66 11.19 -2.37
C VAL A 23 3.80 12.55 -1.71
N SER A 24 4.91 12.72 -1.01
CA SER A 24 5.36 14.01 -0.50
C SER A 24 6.62 14.44 -1.24
N SER A 25 6.73 15.72 -1.56
CA SER A 25 7.92 16.27 -2.21
C SER A 25 8.22 17.66 -1.69
N LYS A 26 9.50 18.01 -1.63
CA LYS A 26 9.95 19.35 -1.26
C LYS A 26 10.83 19.90 -2.38
N LYS A 27 10.50 21.09 -2.88
CA LYS A 27 11.30 21.77 -3.91
C LYS A 27 11.38 23.26 -3.59
N LYS A 28 12.60 23.77 -3.46
CA LYS A 28 12.89 25.20 -3.20
C LYS A 28 12.05 25.81 -2.06
N GLY A 29 11.95 25.11 -0.93
CA GLY A 29 11.23 25.59 0.26
C GLY A 29 9.71 25.32 0.27
N MET A 30 9.12 24.88 -0.84
CA MET A 30 7.71 24.49 -0.90
C MET A 30 7.55 22.98 -0.69
N SER A 31 6.53 22.60 0.10
CA SER A 31 6.12 21.22 0.31
C SER A 31 4.88 20.92 -0.54
N PHE A 32 4.89 19.78 -1.21
CA PHE A 32 3.79 19.28 -2.04
C PHE A 32 3.38 17.91 -1.51
N GLN A 33 2.07 17.70 -1.36
CA GLN A 33 1.48 16.40 -1.14
C GLN A 33 0.52 16.12 -2.28
N SER A 34 0.57 14.92 -2.81
CA SER A 34 -0.29 14.50 -3.92
C SER A 34 -0.58 13.01 -3.79
N GLU A 35 -1.67 12.58 -4.38
CA GLU A 35 -2.05 11.18 -4.49
C GLU A 35 -2.06 10.80 -5.98
N VAL A 36 -1.47 9.66 -6.30
CA VAL A 36 -1.38 9.14 -7.66
C VAL A 36 -1.95 7.73 -7.68
N THR A 37 -2.88 7.48 -8.59
CA THR A 37 -3.41 6.14 -8.84
C THR A 37 -2.57 5.46 -9.92
N LEU A 38 -2.09 4.25 -9.63
CA LEU A 38 -1.38 3.40 -10.57
C LEU A 38 -2.20 2.15 -10.84
N ALA A 39 -2.24 1.70 -12.09
CA ALA A 39 -2.86 0.43 -12.42
C ALA A 39 -1.98 -0.72 -11.92
N LYS A 40 -2.57 -1.90 -11.70
CA LYS A 40 -1.80 -3.07 -11.26
C LYS A 40 -0.67 -3.46 -12.22
N GLU A 41 -0.89 -3.24 -13.51
CA GLU A 41 0.09 -3.51 -14.57
C GLU A 41 1.29 -2.54 -14.55
N ASP A 42 1.13 -1.34 -13.99
CA ASP A 42 2.22 -0.35 -13.87
C ASP A 42 3.15 -0.63 -12.68
N LEU A 43 2.67 -1.35 -11.67
CA LEU A 43 3.38 -1.58 -10.42
C LEU A 43 2.90 -2.86 -9.73
N ASP A 44 3.59 -4.00 -9.86
CA ASP A 44 3.19 -5.21 -9.14
C ASP A 44 3.76 -5.24 -7.70
N LEU A 45 2.88 -5.10 -6.70
CA LEU A 45 3.22 -5.22 -5.26
C LEU A 45 2.63 -6.48 -4.61
N SER A 46 2.36 -7.52 -5.38
CA SER A 46 1.84 -8.80 -4.86
C SER A 46 2.68 -9.36 -3.70
N PHE A 47 4.02 -9.33 -3.83
CA PHE A 47 4.92 -9.83 -2.78
C PHE A 47 4.77 -9.04 -1.45
N VAL A 48 4.56 -7.72 -1.52
CA VAL A 48 4.36 -6.88 -0.32
C VAL A 48 3.05 -7.26 0.35
N ASN A 49 1.99 -7.44 -0.43
CA ASN A 49 0.68 -7.82 0.09
C ASN A 49 0.77 -9.15 0.86
N GLU A 50 1.44 -10.16 0.28
CA GLU A 50 1.59 -11.47 0.93
C GLU A 50 2.47 -11.40 2.19
N ALA A 51 3.54 -10.62 2.17
CA ALA A 51 4.39 -10.41 3.35
C ALA A 51 3.60 -9.73 4.49
N VAL A 52 2.79 -8.72 4.17
CA VAL A 52 1.94 -8.02 5.14
C VAL A 52 0.87 -8.95 5.69
N LYS A 53 0.15 -9.70 4.85
CA LYS A 53 -0.85 -10.69 5.27
C LYS A 53 -0.25 -11.71 6.24
N THR A 54 0.92 -12.25 5.89
CA THR A 54 1.62 -13.23 6.74
C THR A 54 1.92 -12.63 8.12
N LYS A 55 2.41 -11.39 8.17
CA LYS A 55 2.69 -10.70 9.44
C LYS A 55 1.43 -10.43 10.26
N MET A 56 0.32 -10.04 9.62
CA MET A 56 -0.95 -9.83 10.32
C MET A 56 -1.49 -11.13 10.91
N LEU A 57 -1.44 -12.24 10.16
CA LEU A 57 -1.86 -13.55 10.67
C LEU A 57 -1.04 -13.97 11.89
N GLN A 58 0.28 -13.81 11.84
CA GLN A 58 1.17 -14.08 12.98
C GLN A 58 0.81 -13.26 14.22
N MET A 59 0.42 -11.99 14.06
CA MET A 59 0.00 -11.14 15.18
C MET A 59 -1.33 -11.60 15.78
N ILE A 60 -2.30 -11.97 14.95
CA ILE A 60 -3.61 -12.47 15.40
C ILE A 60 -3.44 -13.78 16.18
N GLU A 61 -2.63 -14.71 15.68
CA GLU A 61 -2.37 -15.99 16.34
C GLU A 61 -1.65 -15.83 17.69
N GLN A 62 -0.85 -14.78 17.88
CA GLN A 62 -0.17 -14.48 19.14
C GLN A 62 -1.07 -13.77 20.16
N GLU A 63 -2.15 -13.11 19.72
CA GLU A 63 -3.09 -12.37 20.58
C GLU A 63 -4.28 -13.21 21.06
N GLN A 64 -4.47 -14.45 20.57
CA GLN A 64 -5.49 -15.35 21.10
C GLN A 64 -4.99 -16.10 22.35
N PRO A 65 -5.53 -15.84 23.56
CA PRO A 65 -5.28 -16.72 24.70
C PRO A 65 -5.94 -18.08 24.47
N GLU A 66 -5.24 -19.14 24.89
CA GLU A 66 -5.72 -20.54 24.90
C GLU A 66 -7.10 -20.70 25.55
#